data_AF-A0A125NUS2-F1
#
_entry.id   AF-A0A125NUS2-F1
#
_cell.length_a   1.000
_cell.length_b   1.000
_cell.length_c   1.000
_cell.angle_alpha   90.00
_cell.angle_beta   90.00
_cell.angle_gamma   90.00
#
_symmetry.space_group_name_H-M   'P 1'
#
loop_
_entity.id
_entity.type
_entity.pdbx_description
1 polymer ?
#
loop_
_entity_poly.entity_id
_entity_poly.type
_entity_poly.pdbx_seq_one_letter_code
_entity_poly.pdbx_strand_id
1 'polypeptide(L)'
;MDRETDIQRYERIREQLDRLRADANELEEKLCDLAATHGLTIPFDKVSHSPDDATPRFNSWWVKTPDDWSCPCCRRIKPELLRAGRAGQALGILTSHHDHFRDLLDNIVAEQIRAVQRIEGSIDESARQFIRRFANGLVRFDDVVICQDCNNADAEAKRIVAAPAHLSFTPAEIAEFILIKPKAPHEINQERARSVAVVAKKHFARRQKLAESLARLVLTGEHWHEIIPKHLLPSAINHGIEARMRSFGIRELARWDVAEKLLTPRQARGNIAGWRAKKHIAAQPPSESEIEYVRLDQRQSWLSVPDDWRCPGCNRSKTQAIRPTNQNRWIFRAFPTRFNAGQSGGNNGPIVCDACCQVVKHIGIEARNDPEIGPWPVPFLSLDDLQAIIRPQPHSLHNVENDRLNDLFERLRFQSLSE
;
A
#
# COMPACT_ATOMS: atom_id res chain seq x y z
N MET A 1 31.88 15.51 25.07
CA MET A 1 31.34 16.51 24.12
C MET A 1 32.34 16.62 23.01
N ASP A 2 32.06 15.99 21.87
CA ASP A 2 32.88 16.20 20.68
C ASP A 2 31.99 16.93 19.68
N ARG A 3 32.15 18.26 19.60
CA ARG A 3 31.46 19.09 18.61
C ARG A 3 32.26 18.96 17.33
N GLU A 4 31.91 17.95 16.54
CA GLU A 4 32.34 17.91 15.15
C GLU A 4 32.01 19.26 14.51
N THR A 5 33.05 19.94 14.01
CA THR A 5 32.89 21.29 13.46
C THR A 5 32.15 21.20 12.12
N ASP A 6 31.34 22.20 11.78
CA ASP A 6 30.59 22.23 10.51
C ASP A 6 31.48 22.04 9.26
N ILE A 7 32.78 22.36 9.39
CA ILE A 7 33.81 22.13 8.37
C ILE A 7 34.06 20.63 8.14
N GLN A 8 34.23 19.84 9.21
CA GLN A 8 34.42 18.39 9.11
C GLN A 8 33.19 17.70 8.54
N ARG A 9 31.98 18.21 8.87
CA ARG A 9 30.73 17.73 8.28
C ARG A 9 30.63 18.06 6.78
N TYR A 10 31.06 19.24 6.36
CA TYR A 10 31.09 19.64 4.96
C TYR A 10 32.09 18.81 4.13
N GLU A 11 33.29 18.57 4.65
CA GLU A 11 34.30 17.73 3.98
C GLU A 11 33.81 16.30 3.79
N ARG A 12 33.14 15.73 4.81
CA ARG A 12 32.55 14.39 4.72
C ARG A 12 31.44 14.30 3.65
N ILE A 13 30.58 15.32 3.56
CA ILE A 13 29.53 15.41 2.54
C ILE A 13 30.15 15.57 1.14
N ARG A 14 31.22 16.37 1.01
CA ARG A 14 31.94 16.55 -0.25
C ARG A 14 32.58 15.24 -0.73
N GLU A 15 33.27 14.52 0.13
CA GLU A 15 33.82 13.19 -0.21
C GLU A 15 32.73 12.18 -0.59
N GLN A 16 31.56 12.26 0.05
CA GLN A 16 30.42 11.42 -0.29
C GLN A 16 29.84 11.79 -1.67
N LEU A 17 29.78 13.08 -2.00
CA LEU A 17 29.35 13.54 -3.33
C LEU A 17 30.36 13.19 -4.42
N ASP A 18 31.66 13.25 -4.14
CA ASP A 18 32.71 12.88 -5.09
C ASP A 18 32.72 11.37 -5.36
N ARG A 19 32.44 10.54 -4.33
CA ARG A 19 32.17 9.09 -4.53
C ARG A 19 30.95 8.84 -5.40
N LEU A 20 29.82 9.50 -5.12
CA LEU A 20 28.59 9.34 -5.92
C LEU A 20 28.78 9.80 -7.38
N ARG A 21 29.62 10.80 -7.63
CA ARG A 21 30.00 11.22 -8.99
C ARG A 21 30.87 10.18 -9.69
N ALA A 22 31.81 9.55 -8.98
CA ALA A 22 32.61 8.46 -9.52
C ALA A 22 31.73 7.26 -9.88
N ASP A 23 30.79 6.88 -9.00
CA ASP A 23 29.83 5.79 -9.26
C ASP A 23 28.92 6.10 -10.47
N ALA A 24 28.51 7.37 -10.62
CA ALA A 24 27.72 7.81 -11.77
C ALA A 24 28.50 7.73 -13.09
N ASN A 25 29.77 8.14 -13.09
CA ASN A 25 30.65 8.02 -14.25
C ASN A 25 30.92 6.54 -14.62
N GLU A 26 31.08 5.66 -13.63
CA GLU A 26 31.23 4.21 -13.87
C GLU A 26 29.95 3.60 -14.48
N LEU A 27 28.77 4.08 -14.05
CA LEU A 27 27.49 3.68 -14.63
C LEU A 27 27.34 4.18 -16.07
N GLU A 28 27.83 5.39 -16.35
CA GLU A 28 27.84 6.02 -17.67
C GLU A 28 28.73 5.24 -18.65
N GLU A 29 29.92 4.83 -18.22
CA GLU A 29 30.83 4.00 -19.01
C GLU A 29 30.20 2.63 -19.37
N LYS A 30 29.55 1.98 -18.39
CA LYS A 30 28.80 0.73 -18.62
C LYS A 30 27.62 0.88 -19.59
N LEU A 31 26.95 2.04 -19.60
CA LEU A 31 25.87 2.32 -20.53
C LEU A 31 26.39 2.57 -21.95
N CYS A 32 27.55 3.23 -22.09
CA CYS A 32 28.24 3.41 -23.36
C CYS A 32 28.70 2.06 -23.94
N ASP A 33 29.27 1.19 -23.11
CA ASP A 33 29.66 -0.17 -23.51
C ASP A 33 28.44 -0.98 -23.99
N LEU A 34 27.33 -0.92 -23.25
CA LEU A 34 26.09 -1.59 -23.60
C LEU A 34 25.53 -1.08 -24.94
N ALA A 35 25.54 0.23 -25.17
CA ALA A 35 25.09 0.83 -26.42
C ALA A 35 25.97 0.43 -27.61
N ALA A 36 27.29 0.39 -27.41
CA ALA A 36 28.25 -0.06 -28.43
C ALA A 36 28.01 -1.53 -28.82
N THR A 37 27.72 -2.43 -27.87
CA THR A 37 27.32 -3.83 -28.17
C THR A 37 26.06 -3.95 -29.03
N HIS A 38 25.23 -2.91 -29.07
CA HIS A 38 24.01 -2.85 -29.89
C HIS A 38 24.16 -1.95 -31.14
N GLY A 39 25.38 -1.54 -31.48
CA GLY A 39 25.66 -0.72 -32.66
C GLY A 39 25.15 0.72 -32.56
N LEU A 40 24.92 1.21 -31.34
CA LEU A 40 24.47 2.57 -31.06
C LEU A 40 25.62 3.40 -30.50
N THR A 41 25.88 4.56 -31.09
CA THR A 41 26.81 5.55 -30.54
C THR A 41 26.01 6.52 -29.67
N ILE A 42 26.34 6.64 -28.38
CA ILE A 42 25.78 7.69 -27.53
C ILE A 42 26.77 8.86 -27.48
N PRO A 43 26.48 10.02 -28.10
CA PRO A 43 27.36 11.18 -27.99
C PRO A 43 27.07 11.89 -26.66
N PHE A 44 27.95 11.67 -25.67
CA PHE A 44 27.98 12.49 -24.45
C PHE A 44 29.14 13.49 -24.53
N ASP A 45 29.05 14.44 -25.45
CA ASP A 45 29.77 15.69 -25.29
C ASP A 45 28.90 16.66 -24.48
N LYS A 46 29.52 17.31 -23.50
CA LYS A 46 28.93 18.41 -22.74
C LYS A 46 28.21 19.35 -23.70
N VAL A 47 26.89 19.45 -23.55
CA VAL A 47 26.01 20.31 -24.36
C VAL A 47 26.48 21.77 -24.29
N SER A 48 27.37 22.15 -25.19
CA SER A 48 27.41 23.49 -25.76
C SER A 48 26.37 23.51 -26.87
N HIS A 49 25.39 24.41 -26.75
CA HIS A 49 24.29 24.55 -27.70
C HIS A 49 24.76 24.76 -29.14
N SER A 50 24.56 23.74 -29.98
CA SER A 50 24.02 23.90 -31.33
C SER A 50 23.12 22.69 -31.62
N PRO A 51 21.86 22.88 -32.06
CA PRO A 51 20.93 21.79 -32.26
C PRO A 51 21.20 21.12 -33.62
N ASP A 52 21.82 19.94 -33.60
CA ASP A 52 21.68 19.02 -34.73
C ASP A 52 20.28 18.42 -34.68
N ASP A 53 19.49 18.71 -35.72
CA ASP A 53 18.07 18.34 -35.91
C ASP A 53 17.79 16.82 -35.83
N ALA A 54 18.81 15.98 -35.71
CA ALA A 54 18.73 14.53 -35.69
C ALA A 54 18.70 13.89 -34.27
N THR A 55 18.86 14.66 -33.19
CA THR A 55 18.98 14.06 -31.84
C THR A 55 17.65 13.48 -31.34
N PRO A 56 17.59 12.18 -30.94
CA PRO A 56 16.38 11.59 -30.38
C PRO A 56 15.89 12.34 -29.14
N ARG A 57 14.58 12.57 -29.06
CA ARG A 57 13.95 13.26 -27.92
C ARG A 57 13.19 12.26 -27.06
N PHE A 58 13.85 11.83 -25.99
CA PHE A 58 13.28 11.00 -24.93
C PHE A 58 13.25 11.77 -23.61
N ASN A 59 12.21 11.59 -22.81
CA ASN A 59 12.10 12.23 -21.49
C ASN A 59 12.31 11.23 -20.34
N SER A 60 12.36 11.74 -19.11
CA SER A 60 12.66 10.93 -17.92
C SER A 60 11.69 9.75 -17.75
N TRP A 61 10.40 9.92 -18.06
CA TRP A 61 9.41 8.84 -18.00
C TRP A 61 9.68 7.73 -19.01
N TRP A 62 10.12 8.09 -20.22
CA TRP A 62 10.51 7.10 -21.23
C TRP A 62 11.67 6.23 -20.78
N VAL A 63 12.68 6.83 -20.14
CA VAL A 63 13.87 6.12 -19.64
C VAL A 63 13.53 5.27 -18.41
N LYS A 64 12.67 5.77 -17.51
CA LYS A 64 12.32 5.10 -16.25
C LYS A 64 11.30 3.97 -16.39
N THR A 65 10.63 3.86 -17.54
CA THR A 65 9.63 2.82 -17.78
C THR A 65 10.26 1.61 -18.46
N PRO A 66 9.87 0.37 -18.08
CA PRO A 66 10.33 -0.86 -18.73
C PRO A 66 10.13 -0.86 -20.24
N ASP A 67 10.90 -1.66 -20.98
CA ASP A 67 10.81 -1.72 -22.44
C ASP A 67 9.52 -2.40 -22.94
N ASP A 68 8.93 -3.27 -22.14
CA ASP A 68 7.63 -3.90 -22.35
C ASP A 68 6.45 -3.04 -21.87
N TRP A 69 6.71 -1.82 -21.39
CA TRP A 69 5.65 -0.91 -20.97
C TRP A 69 4.70 -0.62 -22.13
N SER A 70 3.39 -0.68 -21.84
CA SER A 70 2.31 -0.35 -22.77
C SER A 70 1.45 0.78 -22.23
N CYS A 71 1.01 1.67 -23.13
CA CYS A 71 0.15 2.79 -22.74
C CYS A 71 -1.23 2.27 -22.26
N PRO A 72 -1.74 2.69 -21.09
CA PRO A 72 -3.02 2.20 -20.58
C PRO A 72 -4.23 2.64 -21.41
N CYS A 73 -4.11 3.71 -22.22
CA CYS A 73 -5.18 4.16 -23.12
C CYS A 73 -5.12 3.43 -24.47
N CYS A 74 -4.02 3.58 -25.23
CA CYS A 74 -3.94 3.06 -26.60
C CYS A 74 -3.32 1.67 -26.73
N ARG A 75 -2.82 1.08 -25.63
CA ARG A 75 -2.18 -0.24 -25.56
C ARG A 75 -0.92 -0.44 -26.41
N ARG A 76 -0.47 0.59 -27.14
CA ARG A 76 0.80 0.58 -27.86
C ARG A 76 1.98 0.43 -26.90
N ILE A 77 2.96 -0.40 -27.27
CA ILE A 77 4.24 -0.56 -26.57
C ILE A 77 5.26 0.51 -26.99
N LYS A 78 6.34 0.71 -26.23
CA LYS A 78 7.36 1.73 -26.52
C LYS A 78 7.84 1.73 -27.99
N PRO A 79 8.22 0.60 -28.62
CA PRO A 79 8.62 0.59 -30.03
C PRO A 79 7.55 1.12 -31.00
N GLU A 80 6.27 0.92 -30.70
CA GLU A 80 5.14 1.35 -31.53
C GLU A 80 4.79 2.84 -31.33
N LEU A 81 5.24 3.42 -30.21
CA LEU A 81 5.09 4.83 -29.88
C LEU A 81 6.18 5.70 -30.51
N LEU A 82 7.31 5.10 -30.91
CA LEU A 82 8.36 5.81 -31.63
C LEU A 82 7.84 6.33 -32.97
N ARG A 83 7.93 7.64 -33.15
CA ARG A 83 7.56 8.32 -34.39
C ARG A 83 8.50 9.47 -34.71
N ALA A 84 8.53 9.88 -35.97
CA ALA A 84 9.27 11.06 -36.37
C ALA A 84 8.61 12.34 -35.80
N GLY A 85 9.44 13.23 -35.29
CA GLY A 85 9.09 14.59 -34.91
C GLY A 85 9.05 15.52 -36.12
N ARG A 86 8.70 16.79 -35.88
CA ARG A 86 8.62 17.80 -36.96
C ARG A 86 9.97 18.10 -37.60
N ALA A 87 11.08 17.90 -36.89
CA ALA A 87 12.44 18.05 -37.42
C ALA A 87 13.04 16.71 -37.85
N GLY A 88 12.24 15.64 -37.96
CA GLY A 88 12.72 14.31 -38.34
C GLY A 88 13.35 13.50 -37.20
N GLN A 89 13.48 14.07 -35.99
CA GLN A 89 14.02 13.36 -34.83
C GLN A 89 13.10 12.23 -34.33
N ALA A 90 13.67 11.18 -33.74
CA ALA A 90 12.87 10.15 -33.06
C ALA A 90 12.23 10.72 -31.78
N LEU A 91 10.90 10.60 -31.65
CA LEU A 91 10.14 11.01 -30.46
C LEU A 91 9.69 9.79 -29.66
N GLY A 92 10.07 9.77 -28.37
CA GLY A 92 9.53 8.85 -27.38
C GLY A 92 9.24 9.61 -26.09
N ILE A 93 8.04 10.17 -25.98
CA ILE A 93 7.64 11.02 -24.86
C ILE A 93 6.46 10.38 -24.13
N LEU A 94 6.63 10.15 -22.83
CA LEU A 94 5.56 9.75 -21.92
C LEU A 94 5.25 10.88 -20.93
N THR A 95 4.01 11.02 -20.52
CA THR A 95 3.55 12.12 -19.66
C THR A 95 2.80 11.56 -18.46
N SER A 96 3.00 12.17 -17.28
CA SER A 96 2.16 11.91 -16.11
C SER A 96 0.82 12.61 -16.30
N HIS A 97 -0.20 11.83 -16.64
CA HIS A 97 -1.57 12.30 -16.77
C HIS A 97 -2.25 12.20 -15.41
N HIS A 98 -2.83 13.30 -14.96
CA HIS A 98 -3.47 13.41 -13.66
C HIS A 98 -4.77 14.19 -13.79
N ASP A 99 -5.66 14.03 -12.82
CA ASP A 99 -6.90 14.80 -12.81
C ASP A 99 -6.64 16.24 -12.33
N HIS A 100 -6.68 17.19 -13.27
CA HIS A 100 -6.57 18.63 -13.02
C HIS A 100 -7.64 19.20 -12.07
N PHE A 101 -8.63 18.41 -11.65
CA PHE A 101 -9.53 18.80 -10.56
C PHE A 101 -8.77 19.11 -9.25
N ARG A 102 -7.59 18.50 -9.03
CA ARG A 102 -6.69 18.86 -7.93
C ARG A 102 -6.35 20.35 -7.95
N ASP A 103 -6.00 20.88 -9.12
CA ASP A 103 -5.63 22.29 -9.33
C ASP A 103 -6.86 23.21 -9.18
N LEU A 104 -8.05 22.73 -9.57
CA LEU A 104 -9.30 23.46 -9.40
C LEU A 104 -9.63 23.75 -7.94
N LEU A 105 -9.35 22.80 -7.04
CA LEU A 105 -9.71 22.95 -5.64
C LEU A 105 -9.00 24.15 -5.01
N ASP A 106 -7.71 24.33 -5.31
CA ASP A 106 -6.94 25.48 -4.86
C ASP A 106 -7.50 26.80 -5.44
N ASN A 107 -7.94 26.78 -6.71
CA ASN A 107 -8.57 27.93 -7.36
C ASN A 107 -9.94 28.28 -6.77
N ILE A 108 -10.82 27.30 -6.54
CA ILE A 108 -12.16 27.52 -5.94
C ILE A 108 -12.02 28.21 -4.60
N VAL A 109 -11.08 27.73 -3.78
CA VAL A 109 -10.79 28.33 -2.48
C VAL A 109 -10.30 29.77 -2.67
N ALA A 110 -9.29 29.98 -3.52
CA ALA A 110 -8.77 31.31 -3.85
C ALA A 110 -9.85 32.29 -4.35
N GLU A 111 -10.79 31.84 -5.16
CA GLU A 111 -11.88 32.66 -5.70
C GLU A 111 -12.92 33.01 -4.64
N GLN A 112 -13.38 32.05 -3.84
CA GLN A 112 -14.37 32.32 -2.79
C GLN A 112 -13.81 33.27 -1.72
N ILE A 113 -12.52 33.18 -1.42
CA ILE A 113 -11.80 34.13 -0.55
C ILE A 113 -11.89 35.54 -1.11
N ARG A 114 -11.58 35.72 -2.40
CA ARG A 114 -11.62 37.04 -3.05
C ARG A 114 -13.05 37.60 -3.10
N ALA A 115 -14.06 36.75 -3.23
CA ALA A 115 -15.45 37.15 -3.28
C ALA A 115 -15.98 37.66 -1.92
N VAL A 116 -15.45 37.14 -0.82
CA VAL A 116 -15.78 37.62 0.53
C VAL A 116 -14.92 38.84 0.86
N GLN A 117 -15.42 40.05 0.58
CA GLN A 117 -14.76 41.34 0.88
C GLN A 117 -14.50 41.62 2.38
N ARG A 118 -14.69 40.65 3.26
CA ARG A 118 -14.37 40.70 4.69
C ARG A 118 -13.81 39.35 5.11
N ILE A 119 -12.49 39.22 5.06
CA ILE A 119 -11.84 38.27 5.94
C ILE A 119 -11.08 39.09 6.96
N GLU A 120 -11.70 39.29 8.13
CA GLU A 120 -10.93 39.54 9.33
C GLU A 120 -10.18 38.23 9.63
N GLY A 121 -9.01 38.07 9.01
CA GLY A 121 -8.16 36.90 9.20
C GLY A 121 -7.43 36.48 7.92
N SER A 122 -6.16 36.14 8.04
CA SER A 122 -5.51 35.31 7.02
C SER A 122 -6.13 33.91 7.09
N ILE A 123 -6.38 33.27 5.95
CA ILE A 123 -6.56 31.82 5.96
C ILE A 123 -5.28 31.21 6.50
N ASP A 124 -5.43 30.49 7.61
CA ASP A 124 -4.32 29.85 8.27
C ASP A 124 -3.86 28.61 7.49
N GLU A 125 -2.69 28.09 7.86
CA GLU A 125 -2.15 26.89 7.25
C GLU A 125 -3.04 25.65 7.53
N SER A 126 -3.91 25.70 8.55
CA SER A 126 -4.76 24.57 8.95
C SER A 126 -5.87 24.34 7.93
N ALA A 127 -6.55 25.42 7.55
CA ALA A 127 -7.51 25.45 6.47
C ALA A 127 -6.92 24.95 5.14
N ARG A 128 -5.71 25.38 4.78
CA ARG A 128 -5.01 24.90 3.57
C ARG A 128 -4.72 23.40 3.63
N GLN A 129 -4.28 22.90 4.77
CA GLN A 129 -4.06 21.46 4.95
C GLN A 129 -5.37 20.67 4.92
N PHE A 130 -6.44 21.17 5.53
CA PHE A 130 -7.76 20.55 5.49
C PHE A 130 -8.20 20.29 4.05
N ILE A 131 -8.18 21.32 3.19
CA ILE A 131 -8.53 21.21 1.77
C ILE A 131 -7.68 20.16 1.06
N ARG A 132 -6.35 20.21 1.23
CA ARG A 132 -5.43 19.25 0.59
C ARG A 132 -5.69 17.81 0.98
N ARG A 133 -6.18 17.54 2.21
CA ARG A 133 -6.52 16.17 2.65
C ARG A 133 -7.73 15.60 1.89
N PHE A 134 -8.67 16.45 1.47
CA PHE A 134 -9.83 16.03 0.68
C PHE A 134 -9.58 16.03 -0.83
N ALA A 135 -8.54 16.73 -1.31
CA ALA A 135 -8.20 16.81 -2.74
C ALA A 135 -8.09 15.42 -3.39
N ASN A 136 -7.42 14.48 -2.74
CA ASN A 136 -7.27 13.10 -3.24
C ASN A 136 -8.60 12.34 -3.31
N GLY A 137 -9.60 12.69 -2.49
CA GLY A 137 -10.94 12.09 -2.56
C GLY A 137 -11.83 12.66 -3.66
N LEU A 138 -11.40 13.76 -4.30
CA LEU A 138 -12.15 14.45 -5.36
C LEU A 138 -11.55 14.22 -6.76
N VAL A 139 -10.39 13.58 -6.90
CA VAL A 139 -9.89 13.18 -8.22
C VAL A 139 -10.59 11.90 -8.69
N ARG A 140 -10.74 11.74 -10.01
CA ARG A 140 -11.40 10.56 -10.62
C ARG A 140 -10.48 9.36 -10.79
N PHE A 141 -9.18 9.59 -10.85
CA PHE A 141 -8.16 8.59 -11.11
C PHE A 141 -6.83 9.06 -10.54
N ASP A 142 -5.98 8.11 -10.17
CA ASP A 142 -4.61 8.37 -9.73
C ASP A 142 -3.72 8.80 -10.91
N ASP A 143 -2.66 9.54 -10.60
CA ASP A 143 -1.63 9.92 -11.58
C ASP A 143 -1.11 8.68 -12.32
N VAL A 144 -1.12 8.76 -13.64
CA VAL A 144 -0.81 7.63 -14.52
C VAL A 144 0.06 8.06 -15.68
N VAL A 145 1.13 7.32 -15.93
CA VAL A 145 1.97 7.56 -17.10
C VAL A 145 1.23 7.10 -18.36
N ILE A 146 1.11 7.97 -19.36
CA ILE A 146 0.53 7.68 -20.67
C ILE A 146 1.45 8.18 -21.79
N CYS A 147 1.24 7.76 -23.03
CA CYS A 147 2.01 8.31 -24.15
C CYS A 147 1.57 9.75 -24.49
N GLN A 148 2.49 10.54 -25.05
CA GLN A 148 2.20 11.93 -25.43
C GLN A 148 1.02 12.07 -26.40
N ASP A 149 0.82 11.09 -27.30
CA ASP A 149 -0.29 11.15 -28.25
C ASP A 149 -1.66 11.02 -27.55
N CYS A 150 -1.78 10.17 -26.52
CA CYS A 150 -2.99 10.06 -25.70
C CYS A 150 -3.22 11.33 -24.86
N ASN A 151 -2.14 11.93 -24.33
CA ASN A 151 -2.23 13.19 -23.61
C ASN A 151 -2.71 14.33 -24.54
N ASN A 152 -2.23 14.36 -25.79
CA ASN A 152 -2.69 15.31 -26.79
C ASN A 152 -4.15 15.06 -27.18
N ALA A 153 -4.56 13.78 -27.26
CA ALA A 153 -5.93 13.41 -27.54
C ALA A 153 -6.91 13.88 -26.46
N ASP A 154 -6.55 13.81 -25.18
CA ASP A 154 -7.31 14.42 -24.07
C ASP A 154 -7.49 15.93 -24.30
N ALA A 155 -6.40 16.65 -24.58
CA ALA A 155 -6.44 18.10 -24.82
C ALA A 155 -7.30 18.48 -26.05
N GLU A 156 -7.21 17.72 -27.13
CA GLU A 156 -8.03 17.90 -28.34
C GLU A 156 -9.51 17.63 -28.07
N ALA A 157 -9.82 16.49 -27.44
CA ALA A 157 -11.19 16.12 -27.10
C ALA A 157 -11.86 17.18 -26.20
N LYS A 158 -11.12 17.73 -25.21
CA LYS A 158 -11.60 18.82 -24.35
C LYS A 158 -11.99 20.06 -25.14
N ARG A 159 -11.20 20.43 -26.17
CA ARG A 159 -11.53 21.54 -27.08
C ARG A 159 -12.77 21.26 -27.91
N ILE A 160 -12.87 20.07 -28.52
CA ILE A 160 -14.01 19.66 -29.36
C ILE A 160 -15.33 19.71 -28.59
N VAL A 161 -15.34 19.26 -27.34
CA VAL A 161 -16.57 19.16 -26.54
C VAL A 161 -16.81 20.39 -25.65
N ALA A 162 -15.98 21.43 -25.75
CA ALA A 162 -16.00 22.58 -24.84
C ALA A 162 -16.07 22.13 -23.36
N ALA A 163 -15.11 21.32 -22.95
CA ALA A 163 -14.99 20.87 -21.57
C ALA A 163 -14.49 22.01 -20.65
N PRO A 164 -14.87 22.00 -19.36
CA PRO A 164 -14.22 22.86 -18.36
C PRO A 164 -12.70 22.66 -18.37
N ALA A 165 -11.93 23.72 -18.12
CA ALA A 165 -10.47 23.70 -18.22
C ALA A 165 -9.82 22.60 -17.36
N HIS A 166 -10.35 22.41 -16.15
CA HIS A 166 -9.83 21.45 -15.16
C HIS A 166 -10.52 20.08 -15.22
N LEU A 167 -11.32 19.82 -16.25
CA LEU A 167 -11.80 18.48 -16.54
C LEU A 167 -10.68 17.68 -17.20
N SER A 168 -10.48 16.44 -16.75
CA SER A 168 -9.56 15.48 -17.36
C SER A 168 -10.31 14.19 -17.68
N PHE A 169 -10.10 13.63 -18.87
CA PHE A 169 -10.63 12.30 -19.20
C PHE A 169 -9.75 11.22 -18.57
N THR A 170 -10.35 10.18 -18.01
CA THR A 170 -9.62 9.01 -17.49
C THR A 170 -8.96 8.24 -18.65
N PRO A 171 -7.94 7.39 -18.39
CA PRO A 171 -7.35 6.54 -19.44
C PRO A 171 -8.38 5.69 -20.21
N ALA A 172 -9.37 5.14 -19.49
CA ALA A 172 -10.45 4.36 -20.09
C ALA A 172 -11.33 5.21 -21.01
N GLU A 173 -11.70 6.41 -20.57
CA GLU A 173 -12.46 7.36 -21.39
C GLU A 173 -11.68 7.80 -22.63
N ILE A 174 -10.38 8.07 -22.51
CA ILE A 174 -9.51 8.38 -23.67
C ILE A 174 -9.53 7.22 -24.67
N ALA A 175 -9.42 5.99 -24.20
CA ALA A 175 -9.44 4.80 -25.06
C ALA A 175 -10.74 4.66 -25.88
N GLU A 176 -11.87 5.17 -25.38
CA GLU A 176 -13.16 5.08 -26.07
C GLU A 176 -13.28 6.00 -27.30
N PHE A 177 -12.57 7.14 -27.31
CA PHE A 177 -12.70 8.14 -28.37
C PHE A 177 -11.46 8.31 -29.24
N ILE A 178 -10.34 7.67 -28.93
CA ILE A 178 -9.18 7.69 -29.82
C ILE A 178 -9.30 6.67 -30.95
N LEU A 179 -8.83 7.07 -32.13
CA LEU A 179 -8.59 6.20 -33.27
C LEU A 179 -7.09 6.00 -33.38
N ILE A 180 -6.64 4.77 -33.15
CA ILE A 180 -5.22 4.42 -33.07
C ILE A 180 -4.64 4.32 -34.48
N LYS A 181 -3.57 5.07 -34.74
CA LYS A 181 -2.79 4.97 -35.98
C LYS A 181 -1.37 4.51 -35.66
N PRO A 182 -0.82 3.54 -36.42
CA PRO A 182 0.57 3.13 -36.26
C PRO A 182 1.52 4.30 -36.50
N LYS A 183 2.48 4.50 -35.58
CA LYS A 183 3.55 5.51 -35.68
C LYS A 183 3.09 6.94 -35.99
N ALA A 184 1.84 7.27 -35.65
CA ALA A 184 1.24 8.58 -35.88
C ALA A 184 0.42 9.03 -34.66
N PRO A 185 0.13 10.34 -34.53
CA PRO A 185 -0.79 10.86 -33.53
C PRO A 185 -2.19 10.23 -33.66
N HIS A 186 -2.91 10.15 -32.54
CA HIS A 186 -4.28 9.67 -32.52
C HIS A 186 -5.23 10.66 -33.19
N GLU A 187 -6.20 10.13 -33.94
CA GLU A 187 -7.37 10.90 -34.35
C GLU A 187 -8.48 10.75 -33.30
N ILE A 188 -9.44 11.68 -33.29
CA ILE A 188 -10.53 11.70 -32.32
C ILE A 188 -11.84 11.33 -33.03
N ASN A 189 -12.50 10.28 -32.55
CA ASN A 189 -13.90 10.03 -32.84
C ASN A 189 -14.75 11.06 -32.09
N GLN A 190 -15.19 12.12 -32.79
CA GLN A 190 -15.91 13.23 -32.18
C GLN A 190 -17.24 12.83 -31.55
N GLU A 191 -17.95 11.88 -32.14
CA GLU A 191 -19.24 11.41 -31.61
C GLU A 191 -19.03 10.69 -30.28
N ARG A 192 -18.05 9.79 -30.21
CA ARG A 192 -17.66 9.11 -28.97
C ARG A 192 -17.16 10.09 -27.92
N ALA A 193 -16.31 11.04 -28.29
CA ALA A 193 -15.83 12.08 -27.39
C ALA A 193 -17.00 12.87 -26.76
N ARG A 194 -18.00 13.25 -27.56
CA ARG A 194 -19.22 13.93 -27.06
C ARG A 194 -20.01 13.05 -26.10
N SER A 195 -20.20 11.77 -26.43
CA SER A 195 -20.92 10.81 -25.56
C SER A 195 -20.24 10.66 -24.19
N VAL A 196 -18.94 10.40 -24.18
CA VAL A 196 -18.11 10.28 -22.98
C VAL A 196 -18.14 11.59 -22.15
N ALA A 197 -18.07 12.73 -22.84
CA ALA A 197 -18.07 14.04 -22.17
C ALA A 197 -19.35 14.33 -21.37
N VAL A 198 -20.51 13.78 -21.75
CA VAL A 198 -21.77 13.97 -20.99
C VAL A 198 -21.61 13.44 -19.56
N VAL A 199 -21.07 12.22 -19.42
CA VAL A 199 -20.87 11.58 -18.11
C VAL A 199 -19.75 12.29 -17.35
N ALA A 200 -18.62 12.58 -18.02
CA ALA A 200 -17.49 13.26 -17.41
C ALA A 200 -17.87 14.65 -16.85
N LYS A 201 -18.66 15.44 -17.59
CA LYS A 201 -19.16 16.75 -17.15
C LYS A 201 -20.11 16.63 -15.96
N LYS A 202 -20.97 15.60 -15.92
CA LYS A 202 -21.85 15.33 -14.77
C LYS A 202 -21.04 15.01 -13.51
N HIS A 203 -19.99 14.19 -13.63
CA HIS A 203 -19.09 13.91 -12.51
C HIS A 203 -18.31 15.16 -12.08
N PHE A 204 -17.82 15.95 -13.03
CA PHE A 204 -17.15 17.22 -12.74
C PHE A 204 -18.05 18.19 -11.93
N ALA A 205 -19.29 18.40 -12.37
CA ALA A 205 -20.22 19.30 -11.68
C ALA A 205 -20.55 18.85 -10.24
N ARG A 206 -20.68 17.53 -10.00
CA ARG A 206 -20.92 16.99 -8.65
C ARG A 206 -19.72 17.24 -7.73
N ARG A 207 -18.51 17.00 -8.23
CA ARG A 207 -17.28 17.22 -7.47
C ARG A 207 -17.05 18.70 -7.19
N GLN A 208 -17.38 19.57 -8.14
CA GLN A 208 -17.33 21.01 -7.96
C GLN A 208 -18.23 21.47 -6.79
N LYS A 209 -19.47 20.96 -6.69
CA LYS A 209 -20.36 21.25 -5.55
C LYS A 209 -19.77 20.80 -4.20
N LEU A 210 -19.07 19.66 -4.18
CA LEU A 210 -18.38 19.19 -2.97
C LEU A 210 -17.19 20.10 -2.62
N ALA A 211 -16.37 20.48 -3.61
CA ALA A 211 -15.27 21.41 -3.45
C ALA A 211 -15.73 22.77 -2.91
N GLU A 212 -16.83 23.32 -3.46
CA GLU A 212 -17.45 24.54 -2.97
C GLU A 212 -17.96 24.41 -1.53
N SER A 213 -18.42 23.23 -1.13
CA SER A 213 -18.87 22.97 0.25
C SER A 213 -17.69 22.90 1.23
N LEU A 214 -16.58 22.30 0.82
CA LEU A 214 -15.34 22.29 1.61
C LEU A 214 -14.75 23.70 1.75
N ALA A 215 -14.79 24.50 0.68
CA ALA A 215 -14.35 25.89 0.71
C ALA A 215 -15.19 26.73 1.68
N ARG A 216 -16.51 26.51 1.76
CA ARG A 216 -17.37 27.16 2.75
C ARG A 216 -16.97 26.84 4.19
N LEU A 217 -16.71 25.57 4.52
CA LEU A 217 -16.25 25.19 5.88
C LEU A 217 -14.97 25.91 6.29
N VAL A 218 -14.07 26.14 5.33
CA VAL A 218 -12.85 26.91 5.56
C VAL A 218 -13.15 28.39 5.80
N LEU A 219 -14.04 28.99 5.01
CA LEU A 219 -14.41 30.40 5.14
C LEU A 219 -15.22 30.70 6.40
N THR A 220 -16.01 29.75 6.90
CA THR A 220 -16.78 29.88 8.15
C THR A 220 -15.96 29.55 9.40
N GLY A 221 -14.73 29.03 9.25
CA GLY A 221 -13.92 28.54 10.37
C GLY A 221 -14.47 27.26 11.01
N GLU A 222 -15.40 26.57 10.36
CA GLU A 222 -16.04 25.34 10.85
C GLU A 222 -15.25 24.07 10.50
N HIS A 223 -14.04 24.21 9.94
CA HIS A 223 -13.16 23.07 9.70
C HIS A 223 -12.58 22.54 11.02
N TRP A 224 -12.40 21.21 11.09
CA TRP A 224 -11.95 20.51 12.32
C TRP A 224 -10.51 20.00 12.23
N HIS A 225 -9.74 20.41 11.23
CA HIS A 225 -8.33 20.03 11.15
C HIS A 225 -7.48 20.85 12.13
N GLU A 226 -6.58 20.14 12.81
CA GLU A 226 -5.57 20.69 13.69
C GLU A 226 -4.18 20.40 13.11
N ILE A 227 -3.30 21.41 13.10
CA ILE A 227 -1.91 21.23 12.70
C ILE A 227 -1.10 20.71 13.87
N ILE A 228 -0.60 19.49 13.73
CA ILE A 228 0.41 18.94 14.61
C ILE A 228 1.81 19.28 14.06
N PRO A 229 2.73 19.87 14.86
CA PRO A 229 4.10 20.12 14.44
C PRO A 229 4.77 18.87 13.87
N LYS A 230 5.42 18.99 12.70
CA LYS A 230 5.96 17.83 11.95
C LYS A 230 6.85 16.92 12.79
N HIS A 231 7.66 17.47 13.69
CA HIS A 231 8.58 16.71 14.54
C HIS A 231 7.87 15.83 15.60
N LEU A 232 6.60 16.08 15.88
CA LEU A 232 5.76 15.28 16.78
C LEU A 232 4.99 14.18 16.04
N LEU A 233 4.99 14.20 14.70
CA LEU A 233 4.30 13.17 13.92
C LEU A 233 5.04 11.84 14.03
N PRO A 234 4.33 10.70 14.17
CA PRO A 234 4.94 9.38 14.23
C PRO A 234 5.89 9.10 13.06
N SER A 235 5.57 9.56 11.85
CA SER A 235 6.42 9.38 10.67
C SER A 235 7.77 10.09 10.79
N ALA A 236 7.80 11.32 11.32
CA ALA A 236 9.02 12.07 11.53
C ALA A 236 9.85 11.48 12.69
N ILE A 237 9.18 11.06 13.77
CA ILE A 237 9.82 10.36 14.88
C ILE A 237 10.45 9.06 14.39
N ASN A 238 9.72 8.23 13.64
CA ASN A 238 10.22 6.97 13.08
C ASN A 238 11.37 7.18 12.09
N HIS A 239 11.27 8.18 11.20
CA HIS A 239 12.37 8.52 10.31
C HIS A 239 13.62 8.97 11.09
N GLY A 240 13.43 9.74 12.16
CA GLY A 240 14.51 10.14 13.08
C GLY A 240 15.12 8.96 13.85
N ILE A 241 14.31 7.99 14.27
CA ILE A 241 14.78 6.74 14.89
C ILE A 241 15.62 5.94 13.89
N GLU A 242 15.15 5.77 12.66
CA GLU A 242 15.90 5.08 11.59
C GLU A 242 17.25 5.74 11.30
N ALA A 243 17.26 7.07 11.18
CA ALA A 243 18.50 7.82 10.99
C ALA A 243 19.47 7.64 12.15
N ARG A 244 18.99 7.64 13.40
CA ARG A 244 19.80 7.40 14.60
C ARG A 244 20.31 5.96 14.67
N MET A 245 19.47 4.97 14.38
CA MET A 245 19.88 3.56 14.37
C MET A 245 21.01 3.31 13.38
N ARG A 246 20.95 3.92 12.19
CA ARG A 246 22.05 3.89 11.21
C ARG A 246 23.30 4.60 11.75
N SER A 247 23.15 5.79 12.36
CA SER A 247 24.32 6.52 12.87
C SER A 247 25.04 5.79 14.01
N PHE A 248 24.32 4.97 14.79
CA PHE A 248 24.88 4.19 15.89
C PHE A 248 25.30 2.76 15.49
N GLY A 249 25.23 2.39 14.20
CA GLY A 249 25.59 1.05 13.74
C GLY A 249 24.64 -0.06 14.18
N ILE A 250 23.49 0.28 14.78
CA ILE A 250 22.54 -0.69 15.37
C ILE A 250 21.88 -1.51 14.26
N ARG A 251 21.64 -0.89 13.10
CA ARG A 251 20.99 -1.54 11.96
C ARG A 251 21.89 -2.60 11.32
N GLU A 252 23.20 -2.44 11.43
CA GLU A 252 24.23 -3.33 10.92
C GLU A 252 24.56 -4.45 11.92
N LEU A 253 24.46 -4.17 13.22
CA LEU A 253 24.68 -5.12 14.32
C LEU A 253 23.51 -6.08 14.55
N ALA A 254 22.30 -5.66 14.17
CA ALA A 254 21.08 -6.39 14.44
C ALA A 254 20.36 -6.73 13.14
N ARG A 255 20.06 -8.03 12.93
CA ARG A 255 18.86 -8.37 12.17
C ARG A 255 17.69 -7.63 12.84
N TRP A 256 16.65 -7.28 12.08
CA TRP A 256 15.49 -6.49 12.56
C TRP A 256 14.93 -6.90 13.95
N ASP A 257 15.21 -8.13 14.40
CA ASP A 257 14.79 -8.68 15.69
C ASP A 257 15.38 -8.00 16.94
N VAL A 258 16.62 -7.45 16.93
CA VAL A 258 17.18 -6.81 18.14
C VAL A 258 16.61 -5.40 18.34
N ALA A 259 16.41 -4.63 17.26
CA ALA A 259 15.75 -3.34 17.32
C ALA A 259 14.32 -3.48 17.86
N GLU A 260 13.58 -4.49 17.39
CA GLU A 260 12.24 -4.81 17.90
C GLU A 260 12.27 -5.22 19.38
N LYS A 261 13.26 -6.02 19.81
CA LYS A 261 13.46 -6.42 21.22
C LYS A 261 13.84 -5.26 22.15
N LEU A 262 14.50 -4.22 21.65
CA LEU A 262 14.88 -3.02 22.42
C LEU A 262 13.73 -2.01 22.52
N LEU A 263 12.94 -1.87 21.45
CA LEU A 263 11.81 -0.93 21.37
C LEU A 263 10.54 -1.48 22.01
N THR A 264 10.41 -2.80 22.11
CA THR A 264 9.29 -3.43 22.82
C THR A 264 9.63 -3.47 24.30
N PRO A 265 8.88 -2.79 25.19
CA PRO A 265 9.07 -2.96 26.62
C PRO A 265 8.95 -4.45 26.92
N ARG A 266 9.96 -5.03 27.59
CA ARG A 266 9.79 -6.36 28.18
C ARG A 266 8.66 -6.23 29.19
N GLN A 267 7.43 -6.52 28.78
CA GLN A 267 6.37 -6.80 29.75
C GLN A 267 6.95 -7.91 30.63
N ALA A 268 7.02 -7.66 31.95
CA ALA A 268 7.36 -8.70 32.90
C ALA A 268 6.52 -9.91 32.52
N ARG A 269 7.18 -11.04 32.24
CA ARG A 269 6.50 -12.25 31.78
C ARG A 269 5.49 -12.60 32.86
N GLY A 270 4.23 -12.21 32.65
CA GLY A 270 3.14 -12.60 33.52
C GLY A 270 2.99 -14.11 33.50
N ASN A 271 2.10 -14.64 34.33
CA ASN A 271 1.76 -16.06 34.32
C ASN A 271 1.46 -16.53 32.88
N ILE A 272 2.40 -17.26 32.26
CA ILE A 272 2.31 -17.69 30.86
C ILE A 272 1.09 -18.60 30.65
N ALA A 273 0.75 -19.41 31.65
CA ALA A 273 -0.43 -20.27 31.67
C ALA A 273 -1.73 -19.52 32.01
N GLY A 274 -1.68 -18.21 32.28
CA GLY A 274 -2.85 -17.41 32.67
C GLY A 274 -3.97 -17.36 31.62
N TRP A 275 -3.69 -17.72 30.35
CA TRP A 275 -4.70 -17.88 29.32
C TRP A 275 -5.66 -19.03 29.61
N ARG A 276 -5.20 -20.10 30.27
CA ARG A 276 -6.00 -21.29 30.64
C ARG A 276 -7.14 -20.96 31.61
N ALA A 277 -6.97 -19.91 32.43
CA ALA A 277 -7.97 -19.49 33.42
C ALA A 277 -9.08 -18.61 32.83
N LYS A 278 -8.93 -18.12 31.59
CA LYS A 278 -9.91 -17.23 30.97
C LYS A 278 -11.16 -18.03 30.57
N LYS A 279 -12.30 -17.64 31.12
CA LYS A 279 -13.61 -18.20 30.73
C LYS A 279 -14.23 -17.34 29.65
N HIS A 280 -14.39 -17.95 28.47
CA HIS A 280 -15.10 -17.39 27.33
C HIS A 280 -16.55 -17.85 27.36
N ILE A 281 -17.47 -16.88 27.36
CA ILE A 281 -18.91 -17.13 27.25
C ILE A 281 -19.26 -17.03 25.77
N ALA A 282 -20.17 -17.90 25.31
CA ALA A 282 -20.75 -17.79 23.98
C ALA A 282 -21.40 -16.40 23.79
N ALA A 283 -21.04 -15.72 22.71
CA ALA A 283 -21.69 -14.46 22.36
C ALA A 283 -23.08 -14.73 21.79
N GLN A 284 -23.95 -13.72 21.81
CA GLN A 284 -25.22 -13.77 21.10
C GLN A 284 -24.97 -14.03 19.61
N PRO A 285 -25.75 -14.90 18.94
CA PRO A 285 -25.57 -15.15 17.52
C PRO A 285 -25.70 -13.87 16.68
N PRO A 286 -24.87 -13.67 15.65
CA PRO A 286 -25.02 -12.55 14.72
C PRO A 286 -26.34 -12.66 13.95
N SER A 287 -26.93 -11.51 13.60
CA SER A 287 -28.07 -11.48 12.69
C SER A 287 -27.66 -11.91 11.28
N GLU A 288 -28.64 -12.27 10.44
CA GLU A 288 -28.39 -12.61 9.03
C GLU A 288 -27.72 -11.46 8.26
N SER A 289 -28.14 -10.22 8.52
CA SER A 289 -27.50 -9.02 7.95
C SER A 289 -26.05 -8.82 8.40
N GLU A 290 -25.72 -9.15 9.64
CA GLU A 290 -24.35 -9.10 10.15
C GLU A 290 -23.48 -10.20 9.52
N ILE A 291 -24.04 -11.39 9.28
CA ILE A 291 -23.36 -12.47 8.56
C ILE A 291 -23.06 -12.05 7.12
N GLU A 292 -24.05 -11.47 6.41
CA GLU A 292 -23.85 -11.01 5.03
C GLU A 292 -22.83 -9.86 4.96
N TYR A 293 -22.83 -8.95 5.94
CA TYR A 293 -21.78 -7.94 6.03
C TYR A 293 -20.38 -8.56 6.17
N VAL A 294 -20.20 -9.54 7.06
CA VAL A 294 -18.91 -10.27 7.20
C VAL A 294 -18.51 -10.95 5.90
N ARG A 295 -19.47 -11.55 5.17
CA ARG A 295 -19.21 -12.20 3.88
C ARG A 295 -18.70 -11.22 2.82
N LEU A 296 -19.26 -10.01 2.77
CA LEU A 296 -18.88 -8.98 1.79
C LEU A 296 -17.57 -8.28 2.17
N ASP A 297 -17.43 -7.87 3.42
CA ASP A 297 -16.28 -7.13 3.94
C ASP A 297 -15.02 -8.02 4.05
N GLN A 298 -15.18 -9.26 4.52
CA GLN A 298 -14.09 -10.22 4.72
C GLN A 298 -14.10 -11.33 3.66
N ARG A 299 -14.46 -10.98 2.41
CA ARG A 299 -14.67 -11.93 1.30
C ARG A 299 -13.54 -12.94 1.10
N GLN A 300 -12.28 -12.50 1.16
CA GLN A 300 -11.14 -13.40 0.99
C GLN A 300 -11.05 -14.46 2.09
N SER A 301 -11.27 -14.07 3.35
CA SER A 301 -11.29 -15.02 4.48
C SER A 301 -12.52 -15.93 4.40
N TRP A 302 -13.68 -15.39 4.03
CA TRP A 302 -14.91 -16.18 3.87
C TRP A 302 -14.77 -17.27 2.81
N LEU A 303 -14.16 -16.96 1.67
CA LEU A 303 -13.97 -17.90 0.56
C LEU A 303 -12.81 -18.89 0.77
N SER A 304 -12.07 -18.78 1.87
CA SER A 304 -10.94 -19.69 2.17
C SER A 304 -11.38 -21.13 2.47
N VAL A 305 -12.67 -21.34 2.76
CA VAL A 305 -13.28 -22.64 3.05
C VAL A 305 -14.65 -22.73 2.39
N PRO A 306 -15.13 -23.94 2.01
CA PRO A 306 -16.44 -24.11 1.40
C PRO A 306 -17.57 -23.76 2.38
N ASP A 307 -18.80 -23.63 1.88
CA ASP A 307 -19.93 -23.15 2.69
C ASP A 307 -20.45 -24.19 3.69
N ASP A 308 -20.27 -25.48 3.38
CA ASP A 308 -20.57 -26.62 4.27
C ASP A 308 -19.41 -26.92 5.25
N TRP A 309 -18.32 -26.15 5.20
CA TRP A 309 -17.15 -26.36 6.04
C TRP A 309 -17.50 -26.36 7.52
N ARG A 310 -16.95 -27.37 8.21
CA ARG A 310 -16.90 -27.45 9.66
C ARG A 310 -15.46 -27.47 10.10
N CYS A 311 -15.15 -26.71 11.14
CA CYS A 311 -13.81 -26.65 11.70
C CYS A 311 -13.38 -28.05 12.18
N PRO A 312 -12.29 -28.64 11.66
CA PRO A 312 -11.87 -29.99 12.04
C PRO A 312 -11.43 -30.07 13.52
N GLY A 313 -11.08 -28.96 14.15
CA GLY A 313 -10.69 -28.94 15.58
C GLY A 313 -11.84 -28.78 16.57
N CYS A 314 -12.98 -28.20 16.18
CA CYS A 314 -14.10 -27.93 17.12
C CYS A 314 -15.49 -28.19 16.56
N ASN A 315 -15.57 -28.68 15.33
CA ASN A 315 -16.77 -29.02 14.56
C ASN A 315 -17.80 -27.89 14.35
N ARG A 316 -17.45 -26.64 14.70
CA ARG A 316 -18.30 -25.47 14.42
C ARG A 316 -18.43 -25.27 12.92
N SER A 317 -19.65 -24.95 12.50
CA SER A 317 -19.91 -24.44 11.15
C SER A 317 -19.26 -23.08 10.93
N LYS A 318 -19.19 -22.69 9.66
CA LYS A 318 -18.71 -21.36 9.21
C LYS A 318 -19.38 -20.20 9.97
N THR A 319 -20.70 -20.24 10.13
CA THR A 319 -21.47 -19.21 10.85
C THR A 319 -21.19 -19.21 12.35
N GLN A 320 -21.12 -20.38 12.98
CA GLN A 320 -20.80 -20.51 14.41
C GLN A 320 -19.36 -20.07 14.76
N ALA A 321 -18.46 -20.04 13.78
CA ALA A 321 -17.09 -19.56 13.92
C ALA A 321 -16.98 -18.02 13.88
N ILE A 322 -18.02 -17.31 13.44
CA ILE A 322 -18.06 -15.85 13.43
C ILE A 322 -18.09 -15.34 14.87
N ARG A 323 -17.13 -14.50 15.28
CA ARG A 323 -16.99 -14.01 16.66
C ARG A 323 -16.66 -12.50 16.71
N PRO A 324 -16.96 -11.80 17.80
CA PRO A 324 -16.54 -10.41 17.97
C PRO A 324 -15.06 -10.31 18.33
N THR A 325 -14.49 -9.12 18.11
CA THR A 325 -13.16 -8.71 18.58
C THR A 325 -13.22 -7.30 19.14
N ASN A 326 -12.14 -6.84 19.80
CA ASN A 326 -12.07 -5.47 20.30
C ASN A 326 -12.04 -4.41 19.17
N GLN A 327 -11.62 -4.78 17.96
CA GLN A 327 -11.51 -3.87 16.82
C GLN A 327 -12.74 -3.93 15.92
N ASN A 328 -13.23 -5.13 15.64
CA ASN A 328 -14.34 -5.39 14.75
C ASN A 328 -15.48 -6.11 15.48
N ARG A 329 -16.71 -5.66 15.23
CA ARG A 329 -17.93 -6.23 15.80
C ARG A 329 -18.09 -7.71 15.46
N TRP A 330 -17.75 -8.13 14.24
CA TRP A 330 -17.79 -9.53 13.81
C TRP A 330 -16.65 -9.86 12.84
N ILE A 331 -16.01 -11.01 13.03
CA ILE A 331 -14.98 -11.52 12.12
C ILE A 331 -15.20 -12.99 11.78
N PHE A 332 -14.81 -13.38 10.57
CA PHE A 332 -14.61 -14.77 10.18
C PHE A 332 -13.19 -14.94 9.67
N ARG A 333 -12.42 -15.80 10.33
CA ARG A 333 -11.05 -16.14 9.93
C ARG A 333 -10.83 -17.64 10.14
N ALA A 334 -10.21 -18.26 9.14
CA ALA A 334 -9.79 -19.64 9.19
C ALA A 334 -8.35 -19.71 8.66
N PHE A 335 -7.52 -20.53 9.30
CA PHE A 335 -6.09 -20.57 9.02
C PHE A 335 -5.62 -22.00 8.81
N PRO A 336 -4.77 -22.26 7.80
CA PRO A 336 -4.04 -23.52 7.75
C PRO A 336 -3.15 -23.59 8.99
N THR A 337 -3.38 -24.61 9.83
CA THR A 337 -2.66 -24.76 11.09
C THR A 337 -1.88 -26.06 11.07
N ARG A 338 -0.60 -26.01 11.48
CA ARG A 338 0.28 -27.17 11.47
C ARG A 338 0.01 -28.03 12.71
N PHE A 339 -0.22 -29.32 12.46
CA PHE A 339 -0.35 -30.38 13.45
C PHE A 339 0.63 -31.48 13.05
N ASN A 340 1.36 -32.08 14.00
CA ASN A 340 2.36 -33.13 13.78
C ASN A 340 3.58 -32.77 12.87
N ALA A 341 4.80 -32.85 13.41
CA ALA A 341 6.04 -32.47 12.72
C ALA A 341 6.52 -33.45 11.63
N GLY A 342 5.89 -34.62 11.53
CA GLY A 342 6.30 -35.70 10.63
C GLY A 342 5.90 -35.53 9.16
N GLN A 343 5.15 -34.48 8.79
CA GLN A 343 4.80 -34.21 7.40
C GLN A 343 5.63 -33.04 6.86
N SER A 344 6.64 -33.40 6.06
CA SER A 344 7.58 -32.51 5.40
C SER A 344 6.89 -31.38 4.61
N GLY A 345 7.31 -30.14 4.89
CA GLY A 345 7.42 -29.05 3.91
C GLY A 345 6.18 -28.64 3.12
N GLY A 346 5.24 -27.93 3.76
CA GLY A 346 4.20 -27.16 3.04
C GLY A 346 3.23 -26.42 3.97
N ASN A 347 2.50 -25.43 3.45
CA ASN A 347 1.37 -24.75 4.12
C ASN A 347 0.09 -25.63 4.20
N ASN A 348 0.23 -26.96 4.17
CA ASN A 348 -0.85 -27.92 3.92
C ASN A 348 -1.52 -28.50 5.19
N GLY A 349 -1.43 -27.82 6.33
CA GLY A 349 -2.16 -28.24 7.53
C GLY A 349 -3.67 -28.03 7.39
N PRO A 350 -4.52 -28.78 8.13
CA PRO A 350 -5.97 -28.57 8.09
C PRO A 350 -6.33 -27.13 8.44
N ILE A 351 -7.31 -26.58 7.72
CA ILE A 351 -7.81 -25.22 7.95
C ILE A 351 -8.75 -25.27 9.16
N VAL A 352 -8.40 -24.58 10.24
CA VAL A 352 -9.20 -24.48 11.47
C VAL A 352 -9.70 -23.06 11.69
N CYS A 353 -10.77 -22.91 12.48
CA CYS A 353 -11.26 -21.59 12.86
C CYS A 353 -10.21 -20.82 13.68
N ASP A 354 -10.27 -19.49 13.64
CA ASP A 354 -9.37 -18.62 14.40
C ASP A 354 -9.31 -18.96 15.89
N ALA A 355 -10.43 -19.32 16.53
CA ALA A 355 -10.42 -19.68 17.94
C ALA A 355 -9.60 -20.96 18.23
N CYS A 356 -9.64 -21.96 17.35
CA CYS A 356 -8.78 -23.15 17.46
C CYS A 356 -7.31 -22.76 17.26
N CYS A 357 -7.04 -21.91 16.26
CA CYS A 357 -5.70 -21.40 16.01
C CYS A 357 -5.12 -20.64 17.22
N GLN A 358 -5.93 -19.86 17.95
CA GLN A 358 -5.47 -19.17 19.16
C GLN A 358 -5.09 -20.16 20.28
N VAL A 359 -5.86 -21.23 20.48
CA VAL A 359 -5.53 -22.28 21.46
C VAL A 359 -4.20 -22.94 21.10
N VAL A 360 -4.02 -23.37 19.84
CA VAL A 360 -2.76 -23.96 19.36
C VAL A 360 -1.58 -23.02 19.58
N LYS A 361 -1.75 -21.72 19.27
CA LYS A 361 -0.72 -20.70 19.49
C LYS A 361 -0.33 -20.58 20.96
N HIS A 362 -1.32 -20.56 21.86
CA HIS A 362 -1.04 -20.47 23.30
C HIS A 362 -0.37 -21.71 23.86
N ILE A 363 -0.78 -22.92 23.43
CA ILE A 363 -0.10 -24.17 23.75
C ILE A 363 1.38 -24.10 23.31
N GLY A 364 1.64 -23.67 22.07
CA GLY A 364 3.02 -23.56 21.56
C GLY A 364 3.88 -22.52 22.30
N ILE A 365 3.28 -21.41 22.73
CA ILE A 365 3.98 -20.41 23.56
C ILE A 365 4.31 -21.00 24.93
N GLU A 366 3.37 -21.69 25.56
CA GLU A 366 3.56 -22.28 26.88
C GLU A 366 4.60 -23.40 26.85
N ALA A 367 4.50 -24.34 25.90
CA ALA A 367 5.46 -25.42 25.72
C ALA A 367 6.90 -24.92 25.48
N ARG A 368 7.08 -23.89 24.64
CA ARG A 368 8.40 -23.28 24.40
C ARG A 368 9.06 -22.72 25.67
N ASN A 369 8.25 -22.31 26.64
CA ASN A 369 8.73 -21.72 27.89
C ASN A 369 8.77 -22.73 29.04
N ASP A 370 8.41 -23.98 28.81
CA ASP A 370 8.56 -25.08 29.77
C ASP A 370 10.01 -25.61 29.70
N PRO A 371 10.79 -25.54 30.80
CA PRO A 371 12.17 -25.99 30.82
C PRO A 371 12.36 -27.48 30.51
N GLU A 372 11.35 -28.31 30.79
CA GLU A 372 11.41 -29.76 30.59
C GLU A 372 11.05 -30.17 29.15
N ILE A 373 10.43 -29.27 28.36
CA ILE A 373 10.08 -29.50 26.95
C ILE A 373 11.13 -28.88 26.01
N GLY A 374 11.62 -27.68 26.32
CA GLY A 374 12.68 -27.00 25.57
C GLY A 374 12.20 -26.03 24.45
N PRO A 375 13.15 -25.34 23.78
CA PRO A 375 12.87 -24.18 22.92
C PRO A 375 12.31 -24.53 21.53
N TRP A 376 12.45 -25.78 21.12
CA TRP A 376 11.91 -26.32 19.87
C TRP A 376 10.79 -27.29 20.18
N PRO A 377 9.56 -26.81 20.46
CA PRO A 377 8.41 -27.70 20.53
C PRO A 377 8.17 -28.22 19.11
N VAL A 378 8.77 -29.36 18.79
CA VAL A 378 8.42 -30.16 17.63
C VAL A 378 6.90 -30.37 17.73
N PRO A 379 6.09 -29.99 16.72
CA PRO A 379 4.64 -29.97 16.90
C PRO A 379 4.13 -31.39 17.04
N PHE A 380 3.88 -31.87 18.26
CA PHE A 380 3.23 -33.16 18.55
C PHE A 380 1.75 -33.02 18.84
N LEU A 381 1.20 -31.80 18.75
CA LEU A 381 -0.23 -31.59 18.88
C LEU A 381 -0.93 -32.20 17.67
N SER A 382 -1.64 -33.30 17.89
CA SER A 382 -2.54 -33.86 16.89
C SER A 382 -3.87 -33.12 16.87
N LEU A 383 -4.66 -33.35 15.83
CA LEU A 383 -6.02 -32.82 15.77
C LEU A 383 -6.90 -33.41 16.89
N ASP A 384 -6.69 -34.68 17.24
CA ASP A 384 -7.43 -35.37 18.29
C ASP A 384 -7.10 -34.80 19.67
N ASP A 385 -5.84 -34.46 19.93
CA ASP A 385 -5.43 -33.74 21.15
C ASP A 385 -6.15 -32.40 21.24
N LEU A 386 -6.19 -31.65 20.12
CA LEU A 386 -6.88 -30.36 20.08
C LEU A 386 -8.38 -30.51 20.36
N GLN A 387 -9.03 -31.51 19.79
CA GLN A 387 -10.44 -31.80 20.02
C GLN A 387 -10.72 -32.19 21.48
N ALA A 388 -9.82 -32.95 22.11
CA ALA A 388 -9.94 -33.33 23.52
C ALA A 388 -9.71 -32.14 24.48
N ILE A 389 -8.87 -31.17 24.09
CA ILE A 389 -8.55 -30.00 24.91
C ILE A 389 -9.61 -28.91 24.79
N ILE A 390 -10.20 -28.72 23.61
CA ILE A 390 -11.11 -27.61 23.36
C ILE A 390 -12.52 -27.90 23.88
N ARG A 391 -13.09 -26.96 24.61
CA ARG A 391 -14.54 -26.82 24.81
C ARG A 391 -15.09 -25.79 23.81
N PRO A 392 -15.78 -26.23 22.74
CA PRO A 392 -16.30 -25.31 21.72
C PRO A 392 -17.24 -24.27 22.31
N GLN A 393 -17.12 -23.01 21.87
CA GLN A 393 -18.04 -21.94 22.23
C GLN A 393 -18.49 -21.28 20.93
N PRO A 394 -19.79 -21.30 20.58
CA PRO A 394 -20.27 -20.60 19.40
C PRO A 394 -20.05 -19.10 19.59
N HIS A 395 -19.67 -18.44 18.51
CA HIS A 395 -19.47 -17.00 18.47
C HIS A 395 -18.45 -16.42 19.46
N SER A 396 -17.57 -17.26 20.01
CA SER A 396 -16.55 -16.85 20.97
C SER A 396 -15.25 -17.62 20.78
N LEU A 397 -14.26 -17.28 21.59
CA LEU A 397 -13.05 -18.09 21.77
C LEU A 397 -13.38 -19.36 22.57
N HIS A 398 -12.54 -20.37 22.40
CA HIS A 398 -12.71 -21.66 23.06
C HIS A 398 -12.27 -21.61 24.52
N ASN A 399 -13.01 -22.32 25.37
CA ASN A 399 -12.51 -22.70 26.69
C ASN A 399 -11.62 -23.94 26.54
N VAL A 400 -10.80 -24.23 27.54
CA VAL A 400 -9.90 -25.39 27.53
C VAL A 400 -10.14 -26.32 28.71
N GLU A 401 -9.93 -27.61 28.45
CA GLU A 401 -9.87 -28.70 29.42
C GLU A 401 -8.45 -28.78 30.00
N ASN A 402 -8.26 -28.18 31.18
CA ASN A 402 -6.93 -28.08 31.78
C ASN A 402 -6.31 -29.43 32.10
N ASP A 403 -7.10 -30.43 32.50
CA ASP A 403 -6.60 -31.76 32.83
C ASP A 403 -6.05 -32.46 31.58
N ARG A 404 -6.79 -32.42 30.47
CA ARG A 404 -6.34 -32.96 29.16
C ARG A 404 -5.11 -32.24 28.63
N LEU A 405 -5.04 -30.93 28.87
CA LEU A 405 -3.87 -30.14 28.49
C LEU A 405 -2.66 -30.49 29.36
N ASN A 406 -2.84 -30.81 30.65
CA ASN A 406 -1.77 -31.30 31.51
C ASN A 406 -1.28 -32.68 31.05
N ASP A 407 -2.19 -33.61 30.73
CA ASP A 407 -1.83 -34.93 30.18
C ASP A 407 -0.98 -34.80 28.90
N LEU A 408 -1.29 -33.81 28.04
CA LEU A 408 -0.47 -33.51 26.87
C LEU A 408 0.93 -33.03 27.27
N PHE A 409 1.03 -32.09 28.21
CA PHE A 409 2.33 -31.57 28.66
C PHE A 409 3.19 -32.63 29.34
N GLU A 410 2.59 -33.52 30.14
CA GLU A 410 3.29 -34.66 30.72
C GLU A 410 3.85 -35.58 29.62
N ARG A 411 3.05 -35.94 28.62
CA ARG A 411 3.53 -36.73 27.47
C ARG A 411 4.70 -36.06 26.75
N LEU A 412 4.63 -34.74 26.56
CA LEU A 412 5.70 -33.97 25.91
C LEU A 412 7.01 -33.99 26.71
N ARG A 413 6.93 -33.88 28.04
CA ARG A 413 8.10 -33.94 28.93
C ARG A 413 8.73 -35.33 28.99
N PHE A 414 7.94 -36.40 28.87
CA PHE A 414 8.47 -37.76 28.78
C PHE A 414 9.19 -38.00 27.45
N GLN A 415 8.68 -37.45 26.35
CA GLN A 415 9.29 -37.60 25.03
C GLN A 415 10.64 -36.87 24.90
N SER A 416 10.76 -35.67 25.48
CA SER A 416 12.01 -34.90 25.49
C SER A 416 13.13 -35.52 26.34
N LEU A 417 12.79 -36.42 27.28
CA LEU A 417 13.77 -37.17 28.09
C LEU A 417 14.24 -38.48 27.42
N SER A 418 13.56 -38.91 26.35
CA SER A 418 13.86 -40.14 25.61
C SER A 418 14.67 -39.94 24.32
N GLU A 419 14.91 -38.68 23.95
CA GLU A 419 15.87 -38.22 22.92
C GLU A 419 17.12 -37.63 23.59
#